data_AF-X0UAR3-F1
#
_entry.id   AF-X0UAR3-F1
#
_cell.length_a   1.000
_cell.length_b   1.000
_cell.length_c   1.000
_cell.angle_alpha   90.00
_cell.angle_beta   90.00
_cell.angle_gamma   90.00
#
_symmetry.space_group_name_H-M   'P 1'
#
loop_
_entity.id
_entity.type
_entity.pdbx_description
1 polymer ?
#
loop_
_entity_poly.entity_id
_entity_poly.type
_entity_poly.pdbx_seq_one_letter_code
_entity_poly.pdbx_strand_id
1 'polypeptide(L)' 'MIKKALLIIDMLNDFIRENGKLYIGDSGGKIISPIQKELVKFSKEKNSVFYICDCHRPNDKEFN' A
#
# COMPACT_ATOMS: atom_id res chain seq x y z
N MET A 1 24.49 4.84 12.67
CA MET A 1 23.19 5.44 12.29
C MET A 1 22.18 4.35 12.05
N ILE A 2 20.95 4.48 12.56
CA ILE A 2 19.87 3.51 12.31
C ILE A 2 19.35 3.75 10.89
N LYS A 3 19.44 2.73 10.03
CA LYS A 3 18.79 2.76 8.71
C LYS A 3 17.31 2.47 8.91
N LYS A 4 16.46 3.27 8.29
CA LYS A 4 15.00 3.07 8.29
C LYS A 4 14.55 2.69 6.88
N ALA A 5 13.45 1.96 6.82
CA ALA A 5 12.73 1.68 5.58
C ALA A 5 11.22 1.90 5.80
N LEU A 6 10.54 2.39 4.78
CA LEU A 6 9.08 2.51 4.74
C LEU A 6 8.54 1.36 3.88
N LEU A 7 7.62 0.58 4.44
CA LEU A 7 6.86 -0.44 3.70
C LEU A 7 5.44 0.10 3.48
N ILE A 8 5.04 0.21 2.22
CA ILE A 8 3.67 0.57 1.82
C ILE A 8 3.04 -0.73 1.31
N ILE A 9 2.08 -1.25 2.06
CA ILE A 9 1.49 -2.58 1.83
C ILE A 9 0.09 -2.38 1.27
N ASP A 10 -0.18 -2.99 0.11
CA ASP A 10 -1.51 -3.18 -0.47
C ASP A 10 -2.36 -1.91 -0.62
N MET A 11 -1.71 -0.78 -0.92
CA MET A 11 -2.40 0.43 -1.38
C MET A 11 -2.82 0.31 -2.85
N LEU A 12 -3.55 -0.75 -3.17
CA LEU A 12 -4.03 -1.09 -4.52
C LEU A 12 -5.46 -0.62 -4.73
N ASN A 13 -5.82 -0.40 -6.00
CA ASN A 13 -7.18 0.00 -6.37
C ASN A 13 -8.23 -1.00 -5.89
N ASP A 14 -7.92 -2.31 -5.93
CA ASP A 14 -8.85 -3.35 -5.52
C ASP A 14 -9.26 -3.27 -4.04
N PHE A 15 -8.40 -2.70 -3.18
CA PHE A 15 -8.70 -2.47 -1.78
C PHE A 15 -9.25 -1.08 -1.49
N ILE A 16 -8.86 -0.06 -2.27
CA ILE A 16 -9.08 1.36 -1.93
C ILE A 16 -10.23 2.01 -2.71
N ARG A 17 -10.49 1.61 -3.95
CA ARG A 17 -11.57 2.22 -4.74
C ARG A 17 -12.88 1.50 -4.46
N GLU A 18 -13.99 2.24 -4.42
CA GLU A 18 -15.34 1.68 -4.21
C GLU A 18 -15.71 0.58 -5.22
N ASN A 19 -15.15 0.65 -6.43
CA ASN A 19 -15.35 -0.35 -7.48
C ASN A 19 -14.26 -1.44 -7.51
N GLY A 20 -13.41 -1.51 -6.48
CA GLY A 20 -12.37 -2.52 -6.33
C GLY A 20 -12.93 -3.88 -5.91
N LYS A 21 -12.24 -4.96 -6.29
CA LYS A 21 -12.69 -6.34 -6.01
C LYS A 21 -12.85 -6.66 -4.52
N LEU A 22 -12.04 -6.04 -3.66
CA LEU A 22 -12.06 -6.26 -2.21
C LEU A 22 -12.04 -4.92 -1.47
N TYR A 23 -12.92 -4.00 -1.85
CA TYR A 23 -13.01 -2.68 -1.27
C TYR A 23 -13.20 -2.75 0.26
N ILE A 24 -12.28 -2.11 1.01
CA ILE A 24 -12.25 -2.16 2.48
C ILE A 24 -13.06 -1.05 3.15
N GLY A 25 -13.82 -0.28 2.37
CA GLY A 25 -14.61 0.86 2.84
C GLY A 25 -13.86 2.18 2.90
N ASP A 26 -14.59 3.27 3.19
CA ASP A 26 -14.09 4.64 3.08
C ASP A 26 -12.90 4.94 4.01
N SER A 27 -12.75 4.16 5.08
CA SER A 27 -11.59 4.23 5.98
C SER A 27 -10.28 3.95 5.24
N GLY A 28 -10.28 3.09 4.21
CA GLY A 28 -9.11 2.83 3.37
C GLY A 28 -8.65 4.07 2.58
N GLY A 29 -9.59 4.88 2.08
CA GLY A 29 -9.24 6.14 1.42
C GLY A 29 -8.59 7.16 2.36
N LYS A 30 -8.95 7.15 3.66
CA LYS A 30 -8.45 8.12 4.65
C LYS A 30 -6.95 7.97 4.94
N ILE A 31 -6.37 6.78 4.72
CA ILE A 31 -4.95 6.53 4.99
C ILE A 31 -4.01 6.96 3.86
N ILE A 32 -4.53 7.32 2.68
CA ILE A 32 -3.72 7.79 1.53
C ILE A 32 -2.89 9.02 1.92
N SER A 33 -3.50 10.04 2.54
CA SER A 33 -2.79 11.26 2.90
C SER A 33 -1.72 11.04 3.99
N PRO A 34 -1.99 10.31 5.09
CA PRO A 34 -0.95 9.88 6.02
C PRO A 34 0.23 9.15 5.36
N ILE A 35 -0.03 8.22 4.43
CA ILE A 35 1.03 7.48 3.71
C ILE A 35 1.86 8.42 2.83
N GLN A 36 1.22 9.36 2.12
CA GLN A 36 1.93 10.37 1.32
C GLN A 36 2.86 11.24 2.18
N LYS A 37 2.45 11.58 3.41
CA LYS A 37 3.30 12.34 4.35
C LYS A 37 4.55 11.55 4.75
N GLU A 38 4.42 10.28 5.11
CA GLU A 38 5.58 9.44 5.43
C GLU A 38 6.46 9.20 4.20
N LEU A 39 5.88 9.01 3.01
CA LEU A 39 6.63 8.87 1.76
C LEU A 39 7.53 10.08 1.50
N VAL A 40 6.99 11.30 1.64
CA VAL A 40 7.77 12.54 1.47
C VAL A 40 8.90 12.63 2.49
N LYS A 41 8.66 12.25 3.75
CA LYS A 41 9.66 12.26 4.81
C LYS A 41 10.80 11.27 4.52
N PHE A 42 10.47 10.02 4.18
CA PHE A 42 11.47 9.00 3.85
C PHE A 42 12.27 9.36 2.59
N SER A 43 11.61 9.96 1.59
CA SER A 43 12.28 10.48 0.39
C SER A 43 13.29 11.58 0.72
N LYS A 44 12.92 12.57 1.55
CA LYS A 44 13.82 13.65 2.00
C LYS A 44 15.04 13.14 2.77
N GLU A 45 14.84 12.11 3.58
CA GLU A 45 15.90 11.47 4.37
C GLU A 45 16.75 10.48 3.55
N LYS A 46 16.45 10.27 2.26
CA LYS A 46 17.08 9.25 1.38
C LYS A 46 17.00 7.83 1.97
N ASN A 47 15.95 7.56 2.73
CA ASN A 47 15.66 6.23 3.25
C ASN A 47 14.98 5.37 2.18
N SER A 48 15.09 4.04 2.31
CA SER A 48 14.45 3.12 1.38
C SER A 48 12.93 3.13 1.54
N VAL A 49 12.23 3.02 0.41
CA VAL A 49 10.78 2.85 0.33
C VAL A 49 10.50 1.60 -0.50
N PHE A 50 9.67 0.71 0.01
CA PHE A 50 9.27 -0.51 -0.68
C PHE A 50 7.75 -0.58 -0.77
N TYR A 51 7.26 -0.87 -1.97
CA TYR A 51 5.85 -1.16 -2.22
C TYR A 51 5.69 -2.67 -2.24
N ILE A 52 4.86 -3.18 -1.34
CA ILE A 52 4.51 -4.59 -1.26
C ILE A 52 3.08 -4.67 -1.77
N CYS A 53 2.91 -5.34 -2.89
CA CYS A 53 1.65 -5.38 -3.60
C CYS A 53 1.26 -6.83 -3.83
N ASP A 54 0.06 -7.15 -3.38
CA ASP A 54 -0.62 -8.38 -3.73
C ASP A 54 -0.74 -8.54 -5.27
N CYS A 55 -0.51 -9.76 -5.75
CA CYS A 55 -0.44 -10.09 -7.17
C CYS A 55 -0.83 -11.55 -7.41
N HIS A 56 -2.14 -11.77 -7.47
CA HIS A 56 -2.72 -13.08 -7.74
C HIS A 56 -2.73 -13.45 -9.21
N ARG A 57 -2.56 -14.75 -9.46
CA ARG A 57 -2.79 -15.33 -10.79
C ARG A 57 -4.30 -15.54 -11.01
N PRO A 58 -4.78 -15.59 -12.27
CA PRO A 58 -6.20 -15.89 -12.54
C PRO A 58 -6.70 -17.19 -11.92
N ASN A 59 -5.81 -18.16 -11.69
CA ASN A 59 -6.09 -19.46 -11.08
C ASN A 59 -5.38 -19.63 -9.72
N ASP A 60 -5.30 -18.56 -8.94
CA ASP A 60 -4.65 -18.61 -7.63
C ASP A 60 -5.32 -19.62 -6.70
N LYS A 61 -4.52 -20.41 -6.01
CA LYS A 61 -5.01 -21.43 -5.06
C LYS A 61 -5.51 -20.82 -3.76
N GLU A 62 -5.16 -19.57 -3.48
CA GLU A 62 -5.67 -18.86 -2.32
C GLU A 62 -7.20 -18.71 -2.33
N PHE A 63 -7.81 -18.68 -3.52
CA PHE A 63 -9.25 -18.49 -3.70
C PHE A 63 -9.98 -19.74 -4.22
N ASN A 64 -9.37 -20.93 -4.17
CA ASN A 64 -9.96 -22.19 -4.65
C ASN A 64 -9.99 -23.28 -3.58
#